data_AF-A0A9D4LZ97-F1
#
_entry.id   AF-A0A9D4LZ97-F1
#
_cell.length_a   1.000
_cell.length_b   1.000
_cell.length_c   1.000
_cell.angle_alpha   90.00
_cell.angle_beta   90.00
_cell.angle_gamma   90.00
#
_symmetry.space_group_name_H-M   'P 1'
#
loop_
_entity.id
_entity.type
_entity.pdbx_description
1 polymer ?
#
loop_
_entity_poly.entity_id
_entity_poly.type
_entity_poly.pdbx_seq_one_letter_code
_entity_poly.pdbx_strand_id
1 'polypeptide(L)'
;MERLRDNLMQKTIKFIYELEDSHYKIYFLNACSLNRHIEDTRVDYNIQAADFLCFAETRFTTKDSLEDTKIIPFNQFRQDSQMSESNRRPAHGIAIYSKHLFQCDFPSNESFEGIEIAISRTTAMAYLAIINVYKPPNKPTKQLCELLLSIHKKHIKDSKVVVMGDFNIDWNKETPDKNRLHKLMVQQLDYKQVVTDPTNDYGSTIDLIFTNIDNFQCGTLETYFSDHKAIWISLSQ
;
A
#
# COMPACT_ATOMS: atom_id res chain seq x y z
N MET A 1 9.23 -28.55 27.49
CA MET A 1 8.47 -27.28 27.45
C MET A 1 9.12 -26.17 28.28
N GLU A 2 9.96 -26.46 29.29
CA GLU A 2 10.75 -25.43 30.01
C GLU A 2 11.63 -24.57 29.10
N ARG A 3 12.32 -25.18 28.12
CA ARG A 3 13.25 -24.45 27.25
C ARG A 3 12.66 -23.27 26.45
N LEU A 4 11.36 -23.30 26.15
CA LEU A 4 10.62 -22.22 25.46
C LEU A 4 10.06 -21.16 26.44
N ARG A 5 9.97 -21.50 27.74
CA ARG A 5 9.51 -20.59 28.80
C ARG A 5 10.66 -19.73 29.32
N ASP A 6 11.86 -20.30 29.39
CA ASP A 6 13.04 -19.62 29.96
C ASP A 6 13.85 -18.86 28.91
N ASN A 7 13.72 -19.22 27.63
CA ASN A 7 14.34 -18.50 26.51
C ASN A 7 13.25 -18.03 25.56
N LEU A 8 12.70 -16.85 25.84
CA LEU A 8 11.82 -16.14 24.90
C LEU A 8 12.60 -15.96 23.58
N MET A 9 12.16 -16.67 22.54
CA MET A 9 12.70 -16.48 21.20
C MET A 9 12.50 -15.01 20.81
N GLN A 10 13.58 -14.34 20.45
CA GLN A 10 13.48 -12.97 19.97
C GLN A 10 12.70 -12.97 18.66
N LYS A 11 11.61 -12.20 18.61
CA LYS A 11 10.84 -12.01 17.38
C LYS A 11 11.77 -11.41 16.31
N THR A 12 11.90 -12.10 15.19
CA THR A 12 12.64 -11.59 14.02
C THR A 12 11.77 -10.68 13.15
N ILE A 13 10.45 -10.77 13.30
CA ILE A 13 9.46 -9.95 12.61
C ILE A 13 9.07 -8.79 13.53
N LYS A 14 9.14 -7.57 13.01
CA LYS A 14 8.65 -6.36 13.69
C LYS A 14 7.18 -6.15 13.37
N PHE A 15 6.32 -6.25 14.37
CA PHE A 15 4.90 -5.99 14.21
C PHE A 15 4.59 -4.51 14.34
N ILE A 16 3.61 -4.01 13.59
CA ILE A 16 3.25 -2.58 13.59
C ILE A 16 2.66 -2.16 14.94
N TYR A 17 1.93 -3.06 15.60
CA TYR A 17 1.36 -2.82 16.93
C TYR A 17 2.41 -2.77 18.06
N GLU A 18 3.67 -3.14 17.78
CA GLU A 18 4.78 -3.04 18.75
C GLU A 18 5.56 -1.74 18.60
N LEU A 19 5.32 -0.98 17.52
CA LEU A 19 5.95 0.31 17.29
C LEU A 19 5.34 1.38 18.20
N GLU A 20 6.16 2.36 18.59
CA GLU A 20 5.70 3.49 19.42
C GLU A 20 4.50 4.21 18.81
N ASP A 21 3.55 4.62 19.64
CA ASP A 21 2.35 5.36 19.22
C ASP A 21 2.66 6.78 18.73
N SER A 22 3.84 7.30 19.05
CA SER A 22 4.37 8.56 18.52
C SER A 22 4.67 8.49 17.02
N HIS A 23 4.88 7.29 16.48
CA HIS A 23 5.15 7.10 15.07
C HIS A 23 3.86 7.11 14.26
N TYR A 24 3.94 7.68 13.06
CA TYR A 24 2.87 7.51 12.08
C TYR A 24 3.12 6.28 11.20
N LYS A 25 2.13 5.39 11.15
CA LYS A 25 2.25 4.03 10.62
C LYS A 25 1.41 3.89 9.36
N ILE A 26 2.05 3.53 8.24
CA ILE A 26 1.42 3.37 6.93
C ILE A 26 1.54 1.91 6.49
N TYR A 27 0.41 1.31 6.13
CA TYR A 27 0.26 -0.10 5.80
C TYR A 27 -0.23 -0.27 4.36
N PHE A 28 0.31 -1.25 3.63
CA PHE A 28 -0.20 -1.66 2.33
C PHE A 28 -0.38 -3.18 2.27
N LEU A 29 -1.48 -3.60 1.63
CA LEU A 29 -1.72 -5.00 1.28
C LEU A 29 -2.49 -5.10 -0.05
N ASN A 30 -1.99 -5.89 -0.99
CA ASN A 30 -2.86 -6.49 -2.00
C ASN A 30 -3.70 -7.57 -1.30
N ALA A 31 -5.01 -7.33 -1.17
CA ALA A 31 -5.88 -8.18 -0.36
C ALA A 31 -6.51 -9.34 -1.15
N CYS A 32 -6.22 -9.45 -2.45
CA CYS A 32 -6.76 -10.49 -3.34
C CYS A 32 -8.29 -10.69 -3.23
N SER A 33 -9.02 -9.62 -2.92
CA SER A 33 -10.45 -9.51 -2.54
C SER A 33 -10.66 -8.98 -1.11
N LEU A 34 -10.37 -7.70 -0.85
CA LEU A 34 -10.70 -7.07 0.44
C LEU A 34 -12.17 -7.24 0.82
N ASN A 35 -13.10 -7.22 -0.15
CA ASN A 35 -14.52 -7.51 0.09
C ASN A 35 -14.77 -8.84 0.82
N ARG A 36 -13.99 -9.87 0.50
CA ARG A 36 -14.12 -11.21 1.12
C ARG A 36 -13.54 -11.20 2.53
N HIS A 37 -12.49 -10.41 2.74
CA HIS A 37 -11.65 -10.41 3.94
C HIS A 37 -11.88 -9.18 4.82
N ILE A 38 -13.04 -8.53 4.71
CA ILE A 38 -13.29 -7.28 5.44
C ILE A 38 -13.39 -7.52 6.95
N GLU A 39 -13.97 -8.65 7.37
CA GLU A 39 -14.05 -9.00 8.79
C GLU A 39 -12.67 -9.35 9.36
N ASP A 40 -11.86 -10.09 8.61
CA ASP A 40 -10.46 -10.38 8.95
C ASP A 40 -9.67 -9.07 9.15
N THR A 41 -9.85 -8.13 8.22
CA THR A 41 -9.20 -6.82 8.24
C THR A 41 -9.61 -5.99 9.46
N ARG A 42 -10.87 -6.07 9.90
CA ARG A 42 -11.38 -5.30 11.04
C ARG A 42 -10.78 -5.74 12.37
N VAL A 43 -10.41 -7.02 12.50
CA VAL A 43 -9.91 -7.57 13.77
C VAL A 43 -8.39 -7.75 13.80
N ASP A 44 -7.70 -7.53 12.68
CA ASP A 44 -6.23 -7.64 12.62
C ASP A 44 -5.53 -6.53 13.41
N TYR A 45 -4.65 -6.93 14.34
CA TYR A 45 -3.96 -6.00 15.22
C TYR A 45 -2.97 -5.07 14.52
N ASN A 46 -2.30 -5.51 13.44
CA ASN A 46 -1.37 -4.66 12.70
C ASN A 46 -2.14 -3.59 11.92
N ILE A 47 -3.25 -3.98 11.30
CA ILE A 47 -4.14 -3.07 10.58
C ILE A 47 -4.74 -2.05 11.55
N GLN A 48 -5.24 -2.50 12.70
CA GLN A 48 -5.79 -1.60 13.72
C GLN A 48 -4.74 -0.67 14.35
N ALA A 49 -3.46 -1.09 14.41
CA ALA A 49 -2.39 -0.24 14.91
C ALA A 49 -1.93 0.83 13.91
N ALA A 50 -2.14 0.65 12.61
CA ALA A 50 -1.74 1.62 11.60
C ALA A 50 -2.59 2.90 11.62
N ASP A 51 -2.05 4.01 11.13
CA ASP A 51 -2.76 5.29 11.01
C ASP A 51 -3.36 5.49 9.62
N PHE A 52 -2.73 4.86 8.63
CA PHE A 52 -3.10 4.94 7.24
C PHE A 52 -2.97 3.57 6.55
N LEU A 53 -4.03 3.11 5.91
CA LEU A 53 -4.10 1.84 5.22
C LEU A 53 -4.30 2.07 3.72
N CYS A 54 -3.55 1.33 2.93
CA CYS A 54 -3.66 1.24 1.49
C CYS A 54 -3.98 -0.20 1.11
N PHE A 55 -4.98 -0.40 0.26
CA PHE A 55 -5.31 -1.73 -0.26
C PHE A 55 -5.36 -1.74 -1.78
N ALA A 56 -4.92 -2.85 -2.36
CA ALA A 56 -5.11 -3.21 -3.77
C ALA A 56 -5.96 -4.49 -3.88
N GLU A 57 -6.51 -4.73 -5.07
CA GLU A 57 -7.52 -5.77 -5.35
C GLU A 57 -8.63 -5.82 -4.30
N THR A 58 -9.26 -4.68 -4.04
CA THR A 58 -10.35 -4.61 -3.09
C THR A 58 -11.57 -5.41 -3.55
N ARG A 59 -11.77 -5.45 -4.87
CA ARG A 59 -12.92 -6.07 -5.55
C ARG A 59 -14.26 -5.51 -5.08
N PHE A 60 -14.24 -4.26 -4.62
CA PHE A 60 -15.44 -3.48 -4.35
C PHE A 60 -16.13 -3.08 -5.66
N THR A 61 -17.44 -2.96 -5.55
CA THR A 61 -18.33 -2.60 -6.64
C THR A 61 -19.24 -1.47 -6.22
N THR A 62 -19.85 -0.81 -7.19
CA THR A 62 -20.87 0.21 -6.96
C THR A 62 -22.11 -0.29 -6.21
N LYS A 63 -22.26 -1.61 -6.02
CA LYS A 63 -23.33 -2.23 -5.23
C LYS A 63 -22.98 -2.40 -3.75
N ASP A 64 -21.70 -2.38 -3.38
CA ASP A 64 -21.29 -2.49 -1.99
C ASP A 64 -21.59 -1.18 -1.27
N SER A 65 -22.21 -1.21 -0.08
CA SER A 65 -22.44 0.03 0.65
C SER A 65 -21.15 0.52 1.30
N LEU A 66 -21.12 1.80 1.68
CA LEU A 66 -20.00 2.36 2.44
C LEU A 66 -19.89 1.70 3.83
N GLU A 67 -20.99 1.25 4.42
CA GLU A 67 -20.97 0.60 5.73
C GLU A 67 -20.39 -0.83 5.65
N ASP A 68 -20.72 -1.57 4.58
CA ASP A 68 -20.20 -2.94 4.38
C ASP A 68 -18.68 -2.98 4.28
N THR A 69 -18.06 -1.92 3.74
CA THR A 69 -16.60 -1.83 3.56
C THR A 69 -15.90 -1.01 4.64
N LYS A 70 -16.63 -0.55 5.66
CA LYS A 70 -16.08 0.34 6.68
C LYS A 70 -15.12 -0.40 7.60
N ILE A 71 -14.04 0.27 7.97
CA ILE A 71 -13.09 -0.19 9.00
C ILE A 71 -13.03 0.92 10.03
N ILE A 72 -13.50 0.67 11.25
CA ILE A 72 -13.48 1.66 12.33
C ILE A 72 -12.08 1.66 12.97
N PRO A 73 -11.49 2.83 13.33
CA PRO A 73 -12.05 4.19 13.29
C PRO A 73 -11.68 5.00 12.03
N PHE A 74 -11.42 4.34 10.90
CA PHE A 74 -10.85 4.99 9.73
C PHE A 74 -11.91 5.66 8.84
N ASN A 75 -11.56 6.85 8.33
CA ASN A 75 -12.23 7.48 7.20
C ASN A 75 -11.84 6.76 5.92
N GLN A 76 -12.81 6.42 5.09
CA GLN A 76 -12.57 5.62 3.88
C GLN A 76 -12.66 6.45 2.60
N PHE A 77 -11.85 6.05 1.63
CA PHE A 77 -11.91 6.47 0.25
C PHE A 77 -11.63 5.25 -0.63
N ARG A 78 -12.41 5.04 -1.70
CA ARG A 78 -12.28 3.84 -2.53
C ARG A 78 -12.64 4.11 -3.98
N GLN A 79 -12.04 3.32 -4.87
CA GLN A 79 -12.37 3.31 -6.29
C GLN A 79 -13.15 2.03 -6.61
N ASP A 80 -14.46 2.17 -6.80
CA ASP A 80 -15.35 1.06 -7.11
C ASP A 80 -15.43 0.84 -8.62
N SER A 81 -15.63 -0.42 -9.02
CA SER A 81 -15.93 -0.77 -10.41
C SER A 81 -17.38 -1.18 -10.58
N GLN A 82 -17.87 -1.10 -11.81
CA GLN A 82 -19.14 -1.75 -12.15
C GLN A 82 -18.94 -3.27 -12.12
N MET A 83 -19.97 -3.97 -11.65
CA MET A 83 -19.99 -5.42 -11.72
C MET A 83 -20.20 -5.87 -13.17
N SER A 84 -19.58 -6.98 -13.58
CA SER A 84 -19.77 -7.50 -14.94
C SER A 84 -21.22 -7.95 -15.16
N GLU A 85 -21.63 -8.08 -16.43
CA GLU A 85 -22.94 -8.66 -16.81
C GLU A 85 -23.15 -10.08 -16.25
N SER A 86 -22.06 -10.81 -16.01
CA SER A 86 -22.05 -12.14 -15.40
C SER A 86 -22.05 -12.14 -13.87
N ASN A 87 -22.33 -11.00 -13.23
CA ASN A 87 -22.28 -10.79 -11.77
C ASN A 87 -20.92 -11.15 -11.14
N ARG A 88 -19.82 -11.02 -11.89
CA ARG A 88 -18.48 -11.22 -11.38
C ARG A 88 -17.91 -9.90 -10.88
N ARG A 89 -17.32 -9.93 -9.68
CA ARG A 89 -16.55 -8.82 -9.12
C ARG A 89 -15.29 -8.58 -9.97
N PRO A 90 -14.83 -7.33 -10.09
CA PRO A 90 -13.56 -7.03 -10.76
C PRO A 90 -12.39 -7.70 -10.04
N ALA A 91 -11.28 -7.91 -10.75
CA ALA A 91 -10.01 -8.38 -10.18
C ALA A 91 -9.06 -7.21 -9.83
N HIS A 92 -9.60 -6.02 -9.59
CA HIS A 92 -8.86 -4.79 -9.31
C HIS A 92 -9.66 -3.91 -8.33
N GLY A 93 -9.23 -2.67 -8.15
CA GLY A 93 -9.80 -1.71 -7.23
C GLY A 93 -8.84 -1.40 -6.09
N ILE A 94 -8.76 -0.12 -5.74
CA ILE A 94 -7.95 0.39 -4.63
C ILE A 94 -8.84 1.02 -3.57
N ALA A 95 -8.42 0.93 -2.32
CA ALA A 95 -9.03 1.64 -1.21
C ALA A 95 -7.98 2.19 -0.25
N ILE A 96 -8.33 3.28 0.40
CA ILE A 96 -7.54 3.98 1.39
C ILE A 96 -8.40 4.19 2.62
N TYR A 97 -7.81 3.98 3.79
CA TYR A 97 -8.43 4.22 5.08
C TYR A 97 -7.48 5.02 5.97
N SER A 98 -7.97 6.08 6.61
CA SER A 98 -7.15 6.96 7.46
C SER A 98 -7.83 7.24 8.79
N LYS A 99 -7.13 7.05 9.92
CA LYS A 99 -7.61 7.47 11.25
C LYS A 99 -7.79 8.98 11.36
N HIS A 100 -7.07 9.73 10.52
CA HIS A 100 -7.09 11.18 10.50
C HIS A 100 -7.92 11.70 9.31
N LEU A 101 -8.41 12.93 9.42
CA LEU A 101 -9.13 13.58 8.32
C LEU A 101 -8.19 13.77 7.13
N PHE A 102 -8.72 13.53 5.93
CA PHE A 102 -8.03 13.87 4.69
C PHE A 102 -7.97 15.40 4.51
N GLN A 103 -6.94 15.89 3.83
CA GLN A 103 -6.88 17.29 3.43
C GLN A 103 -7.88 17.61 2.31
N CYS A 104 -8.22 18.89 2.14
CA CYS A 104 -9.01 19.35 1.00
C CYS A 104 -8.41 18.82 -0.31
N ASP A 105 -9.28 18.44 -1.25
CA ASP A 105 -8.94 17.88 -2.56
C ASP A 105 -8.26 16.50 -2.55
N PHE A 106 -8.10 15.88 -1.37
CA PHE A 106 -7.56 14.55 -1.22
C PHE A 106 -8.50 13.63 -0.42
N PRO A 107 -8.50 12.31 -0.67
CA PRO A 107 -7.73 11.62 -1.72
C PRO A 107 -8.23 11.93 -3.14
N SER A 108 -7.32 11.84 -4.11
CA SER A 108 -7.65 11.99 -5.53
C SER A 108 -7.13 10.77 -6.32
N ASN A 109 -7.90 10.34 -7.32
CA ASN A 109 -7.51 9.21 -8.18
C ASN A 109 -6.93 9.68 -9.50
N GLU A 110 -5.90 8.99 -9.95
CA GLU A 110 -5.35 9.06 -11.30
C GLU A 110 -5.31 7.62 -11.83
N SER A 111 -5.99 7.34 -12.93
CA SER A 111 -6.04 5.99 -13.51
C SER A 111 -5.83 6.05 -15.01
N PHE A 112 -5.08 5.08 -15.54
CA PHE A 112 -4.86 4.97 -16.98
C PHE A 112 -4.75 3.50 -17.38
N GLU A 113 -5.57 3.06 -18.34
CA GLU A 113 -5.48 1.71 -18.91
C GLU A 113 -5.53 0.58 -17.84
N GLY A 114 -6.19 0.79 -16.70
CA GLY A 114 -6.30 -0.18 -15.61
C GLY A 114 -5.17 -0.11 -14.56
N ILE A 115 -4.19 0.79 -14.73
CA ILE A 115 -3.30 1.20 -13.64
C ILE A 115 -4.10 2.16 -12.76
N GLU A 116 -4.13 1.89 -11.45
CA GLU A 116 -4.91 2.63 -10.46
C GLU A 116 -3.95 3.28 -9.46
N ILE A 117 -4.03 4.60 -9.30
CA ILE A 117 -3.23 5.35 -8.32
C ILE A 117 -4.13 6.27 -7.52
N ALA A 118 -4.03 6.20 -6.20
CA ALA A 118 -4.66 7.16 -5.29
C ALA A 118 -3.59 8.00 -4.60
N ILE A 119 -3.77 9.31 -4.63
CA ILE A 119 -2.90 10.32 -4.01
C ILE A 119 -3.62 10.83 -2.77
N SER A 120 -2.96 10.81 -1.62
CA SER A 120 -3.57 11.22 -0.35
C SER A 120 -2.66 12.10 0.49
N ARG A 121 -3.29 12.98 1.26
CA ARG A 121 -2.69 13.75 2.35
C ARG A 121 -3.64 13.78 3.53
N THR A 122 -3.09 13.76 4.74
CA THR A 122 -3.89 13.80 5.97
C THR A 122 -3.57 15.05 6.78
N THR A 123 -4.49 15.40 7.67
CA THR A 123 -4.33 16.51 8.61
C THR A 123 -3.25 16.25 9.67
N ALA A 124 -2.97 14.98 10.00
CA ALA A 124 -1.94 14.61 10.97
C ALA A 124 -0.51 14.79 10.44
N MET A 125 -0.27 14.54 9.15
CA MET A 125 1.00 14.81 8.50
C MET A 125 0.81 15.55 7.18
N ALA A 126 0.51 16.85 7.30
CA ALA A 126 0.19 17.71 6.16
C ALA A 126 1.29 17.78 5.08
N TYR A 127 2.55 17.62 5.47
CA TYR A 127 3.70 17.68 4.58
C TYR A 127 3.94 16.37 3.79
N LEU A 128 3.29 15.27 4.20
CA LEU A 128 3.45 13.94 3.63
C LEU A 128 2.39 13.66 2.57
N ALA A 129 2.82 13.25 1.38
CA ALA A 129 1.98 12.64 0.38
C ALA A 129 2.12 11.12 0.42
N ILE A 130 0.99 10.41 0.42
CA ILE A 130 0.93 8.94 0.39
C ILE A 130 0.28 8.55 -0.93
N ILE A 131 1.01 7.77 -1.74
CA ILE A 131 0.58 7.34 -3.07
C ILE A 131 0.37 5.82 -3.03
N ASN A 132 -0.88 5.39 -3.16
CA ASN A 132 -1.24 3.98 -3.29
C ASN A 132 -1.25 3.59 -4.77
N VAL A 133 -0.51 2.55 -5.17
CA VAL A 133 -0.36 2.12 -6.56
C VAL A 133 -0.85 0.69 -6.73
N TYR A 134 -1.61 0.45 -7.79
CA TYR A 134 -1.84 -0.89 -8.33
C TYR A 134 -1.57 -0.86 -9.84
N LYS A 135 -0.60 -1.66 -10.28
CA LYS A 135 -0.30 -1.90 -11.69
C LYS A 135 -0.59 -3.37 -12.02
N PRO A 136 -1.54 -3.68 -12.89
CA PRO A 136 -1.76 -5.05 -13.34
C PRO A 136 -0.50 -5.65 -14.02
N PRO A 137 -0.30 -6.98 -13.95
CA PRO A 137 0.92 -7.62 -14.46
C PRO A 137 1.11 -7.49 -15.97
N ASN A 138 0.02 -7.43 -16.73
CA ASN A 138 0.05 -7.32 -18.19
C ASN A 138 0.18 -5.87 -18.70
N LYS A 139 0.23 -4.86 -17.82
CA LYS A 139 0.29 -3.46 -18.24
C LYS A 139 1.74 -2.98 -18.40
N PRO A 140 2.05 -2.19 -19.43
CA PRO A 140 3.41 -1.70 -19.66
C PRO A 140 3.93 -0.79 -18.53
N THR A 141 5.12 -1.08 -18.01
CA THR A 141 5.78 -0.23 -16.99
C THR A 141 6.03 1.20 -17.48
N LYS A 142 6.12 1.41 -18.80
CA LYS A 142 6.21 2.75 -19.38
C LYS A 142 5.01 3.62 -19.01
N GLN A 143 3.79 3.09 -19.07
CA GLN A 143 2.57 3.83 -18.75
C GLN A 143 2.54 4.20 -17.25
N LEU A 144 2.92 3.25 -16.39
CA LEU A 144 3.08 3.52 -14.97
C LEU A 144 4.08 4.66 -14.71
N CYS A 145 5.24 4.62 -15.36
CA CYS A 145 6.27 5.64 -15.21
C CYS A 145 5.81 7.03 -15.68
N GLU A 146 5.09 7.10 -16.81
CA GLU A 146 4.52 8.36 -17.31
C GLU A 146 3.49 8.94 -16.34
N LEU A 147 2.63 8.08 -15.78
CA LEU A 147 1.64 8.48 -14.78
C LEU A 147 2.30 8.97 -13.49
N LEU A 148 3.25 8.20 -12.93
CA LEU A 148 4.01 8.58 -11.73
C LEU A 148 4.77 9.90 -11.92
N LEU A 149 5.39 10.11 -13.09
CA LEU A 149 6.08 11.37 -13.39
C LEU A 149 5.13 12.55 -13.50
N SER A 150 3.93 12.35 -14.09
CA SER A 150 2.88 13.36 -14.13
C SER A 150 2.42 13.74 -12.73
N ILE A 151 2.13 12.74 -11.89
CA ILE A 151 1.72 12.91 -10.50
C ILE A 151 2.81 13.64 -9.71
N HIS A 152 4.07 13.23 -9.87
CA HIS A 152 5.20 13.87 -9.21
C HIS A 152 5.24 15.37 -9.51
N LYS A 153 5.19 15.75 -10.80
CA LYS A 153 5.24 17.15 -11.22
C LYS A 153 4.03 17.98 -10.78
N LYS A 154 2.83 17.39 -10.79
CA LYS A 154 1.57 18.10 -10.54
C LYS A 154 1.23 18.22 -9.06
N HIS A 155 1.55 17.21 -8.24
CA HIS A 155 0.99 17.08 -6.89
C HIS A 155 2.02 17.03 -5.75
N ILE A 156 3.26 16.58 -6.00
CA ILE A 156 4.15 16.15 -4.90
C ILE A 156 5.64 16.50 -5.07
N LYS A 157 6.01 17.31 -6.07
CA LYS A 157 7.41 17.62 -6.43
C LYS A 157 8.28 18.02 -5.22
N ASP A 158 7.76 18.89 -4.36
CA ASP A 158 8.50 19.44 -3.21
C ASP A 158 7.99 18.87 -1.87
N SER A 159 7.43 17.66 -1.89
CA SER A 159 6.85 17.02 -0.71
C SER A 159 7.70 15.88 -0.18
N LYS A 160 7.49 15.53 1.09
CA LYS A 160 7.87 14.19 1.56
C LYS A 160 6.84 13.19 1.02
N VAL A 161 7.32 12.07 0.50
CA VAL A 161 6.50 11.13 -0.25
C VAL A 161 6.75 9.70 0.22
N VAL A 162 5.67 8.95 0.37
CA VAL A 162 5.67 7.49 0.39
C VAL A 162 4.84 7.02 -0.81
N VAL A 163 5.48 6.35 -1.76
CA VAL A 163 4.79 5.64 -2.84
C VAL A 163 4.83 4.16 -2.51
N MET A 164 3.68 3.53 -2.36
CA MET A 164 3.60 2.11 -2.04
C MET A 164 2.47 1.42 -2.79
N GLY A 165 2.62 0.13 -3.04
CA GLY A 165 1.65 -0.56 -3.87
C GLY A 165 2.14 -1.89 -4.41
N ASP A 166 1.26 -2.55 -5.16
CA ASP A 166 1.60 -3.72 -5.97
C ASP A 166 1.95 -3.24 -7.38
N PHE A 167 3.22 -3.37 -7.74
CA PHE A 167 3.75 -2.96 -9.03
C PHE A 167 3.70 -4.08 -10.07
N ASN A 168 3.51 -5.33 -9.65
CA ASN A 168 3.72 -6.51 -10.47
C ASN A 168 5.05 -6.47 -11.24
N ILE A 169 6.12 -5.99 -10.58
CA ILE A 169 7.49 -5.92 -11.11
C ILE A 169 8.40 -6.49 -10.03
N ASP A 170 8.96 -7.67 -10.28
CA ASP A 170 9.82 -8.35 -9.32
C ASP A 170 11.15 -7.59 -9.16
N TRP A 171 11.32 -6.95 -8.01
CA TRP A 171 12.44 -6.07 -7.72
C TRP A 171 13.77 -6.82 -7.63
N ASN A 172 13.72 -8.12 -7.32
CA ASN A 172 14.89 -8.98 -7.20
C ASN A 172 15.39 -9.52 -8.56
N LYS A 173 14.65 -9.26 -9.65
CA LYS A 173 15.02 -9.71 -10.99
C LYS A 173 15.42 -8.54 -11.87
N GLU A 174 16.60 -8.65 -12.49
CA GLU A 174 17.05 -7.69 -13.50
C GLU A 174 16.25 -7.87 -14.79
N THR A 175 15.22 -7.04 -14.94
CA THR A 175 14.32 -7.02 -16.10
C THR A 175 14.24 -5.62 -16.71
N PRO A 176 13.85 -5.48 -17.99
CA PRO A 176 13.61 -4.17 -18.60
C PRO A 176 12.58 -3.32 -17.83
N ASP A 177 11.57 -3.96 -17.24
CA ASP A 177 10.54 -3.31 -16.43
C ASP A 177 11.12 -2.77 -15.12
N LYS A 178 11.84 -3.60 -14.36
CA LYS A 178 12.53 -3.17 -13.14
C LYS A 178 13.52 -2.04 -13.42
N ASN A 179 14.32 -2.16 -14.47
CA ASN A 179 15.28 -1.12 -14.86
C ASN A 179 14.60 0.20 -15.24
N ARG A 180 13.43 0.15 -15.88
CA ARG A 180 12.66 1.35 -16.22
C ARG A 180 12.12 2.04 -14.98
N LEU A 181 11.51 1.28 -14.07
CA LEU A 181 10.99 1.82 -12.82
C LEU A 181 12.11 2.38 -11.95
N HIS A 182 13.22 1.65 -11.82
CA HIS A 182 14.42 2.09 -11.11
C HIS A 182 14.99 3.39 -11.67
N LYS A 183 15.11 3.51 -13.01
CA LYS A 183 15.58 4.73 -13.65
C LYS A 183 14.72 5.95 -13.29
N LEU A 184 13.40 5.80 -13.27
CA LEU A 184 12.51 6.89 -12.88
C LEU A 184 12.62 7.16 -11.38
N MET A 185 12.23 6.19 -10.56
CA MET A 185 11.99 6.40 -9.13
C MET A 185 13.30 6.69 -8.38
N VAL A 186 14.36 5.94 -8.67
CA VAL A 186 15.62 6.03 -7.93
C VAL A 186 16.57 7.04 -8.56
N GLN A 187 16.82 6.94 -9.86
CA GLN A 187 17.86 7.76 -10.50
C GLN A 187 17.41 9.17 -10.87
N GLN A 188 16.13 9.36 -11.23
CA GLN A 188 15.62 10.66 -11.66
C GLN A 188 14.89 11.42 -10.56
N LEU A 189 14.13 10.72 -9.72
CA LEU A 189 13.33 11.32 -8.65
C LEU A 189 13.96 11.19 -7.25
N ASP A 190 15.12 10.55 -7.15
CA ASP A 190 15.90 10.40 -5.91
C ASP A 190 15.12 9.75 -4.75
N TYR A 191 14.26 8.77 -5.08
CA TYR A 191 13.61 7.94 -4.08
C TYR A 191 14.45 6.69 -3.75
N LYS A 192 14.34 6.24 -2.50
CA LYS A 192 14.86 4.95 -2.05
C LYS A 192 13.76 3.92 -2.13
N GLN A 193 14.02 2.77 -2.76
CA GLN A 193 13.19 1.58 -2.57
C GLN A 193 13.66 0.90 -1.29
N VAL A 194 12.73 0.58 -0.37
CA VAL A 194 13.08 0.12 0.99
C VAL A 194 12.64 -1.30 1.33
N VAL A 195 11.91 -1.98 0.44
CA VAL A 195 11.42 -3.35 0.67
C VAL A 195 12.37 -4.35 0.04
N THR A 196 12.97 -5.19 0.88
CA THR A 196 13.95 -6.22 0.46
C THR A 196 13.43 -7.65 0.56
N ASP A 197 12.45 -7.89 1.44
CA ASP A 197 11.93 -9.23 1.69
C ASP A 197 10.92 -9.64 0.60
N PRO A 198 10.69 -10.95 0.39
CA PRO A 198 9.59 -11.42 -0.43
C PRO A 198 8.25 -10.88 0.08
N THR A 199 7.39 -10.46 -0.83
CA THR A 199 6.08 -9.85 -0.52
C THR A 199 4.90 -10.73 -0.93
N ASN A 200 5.17 -11.97 -1.31
CA ASN A 200 4.15 -13.00 -1.48
C ASN A 200 4.70 -14.39 -1.18
N ASP A 201 3.79 -15.36 -1.12
CA ASP A 201 4.10 -16.76 -0.84
C ASP A 201 4.89 -17.46 -1.95
N TYR A 202 4.97 -16.85 -3.14
CA TYR A 202 5.75 -17.34 -4.27
C TYR A 202 7.21 -16.88 -4.23
N GLY A 203 7.60 -16.06 -3.24
CA GLY A 203 8.98 -15.64 -3.04
C GLY A 203 9.42 -14.45 -3.89
N SER A 204 8.51 -13.73 -4.56
CA SER A 204 8.85 -12.51 -5.29
C SER A 204 8.62 -11.25 -4.46
N THR A 205 9.30 -10.16 -4.83
CA THR A 205 9.14 -8.83 -4.20
C THR A 205 8.52 -7.91 -5.25
N ILE A 206 7.19 -7.85 -5.27
CA ILE A 206 6.41 -7.07 -6.25
C ILE A 206 5.62 -5.93 -5.60
N ASP A 207 5.43 -6.01 -4.28
CA ASP A 207 4.86 -4.95 -3.47
C ASP A 207 6.03 -4.09 -2.97
N LEU A 208 6.06 -2.81 -3.36
CA LEU A 208 7.23 -1.96 -3.16
C LEU A 208 6.87 -0.72 -2.37
N ILE A 209 7.86 -0.17 -1.65
CA ILE A 209 7.79 1.16 -1.03
C ILE A 209 8.95 1.99 -1.58
N PHE A 210 8.64 3.15 -2.16
CA PHE A 210 9.59 4.20 -2.54
C PHE A 210 9.39 5.45 -1.68
N THR A 211 10.46 6.04 -1.17
CA THR A 211 10.37 7.25 -0.34
C THR A 211 11.61 8.16 -0.44
N ASN A 212 11.43 9.47 -0.22
CA ASN A 212 12.51 10.47 -0.06
C ASN A 212 12.67 10.91 1.41
N ILE A 213 12.27 10.04 2.33
CA ILE A 213 12.38 10.23 3.77
C ILE A 213 13.54 9.38 4.27
N ASP A 214 14.41 9.95 5.10
CA ASP A 214 15.59 9.25 5.60
C ASP A 214 15.33 8.53 6.93
N ASN A 215 14.55 9.13 7.82
CA ASN A 215 14.25 8.56 9.13
C ASN A 215 12.94 7.76 9.09
N PHE A 216 13.05 6.46 8.86
CA PHE A 216 11.91 5.56 8.83
C PHE A 216 12.27 4.18 9.38
N GLN A 217 11.25 3.44 9.78
CA GLN A 217 11.29 1.99 9.93
C GLN A 217 10.36 1.36 8.90
N CYS A 218 10.69 0.17 8.40
CA CYS A 218 9.84 -0.55 7.47
C CYS A 218 9.95 -2.05 7.70
N GLY A 219 9.02 -2.81 7.11
CA GLY A 219 9.07 -4.26 7.14
C GLY A 219 7.96 -4.90 6.33
N THR A 220 8.00 -6.23 6.32
CA THR A 220 7.01 -7.10 5.70
C THR A 220 6.36 -7.96 6.77
N LEU A 221 5.06 -8.23 6.64
CA LEU A 221 4.26 -9.02 7.57
C LEU A 221 3.52 -10.13 6.82
N GLU A 222 3.50 -11.33 7.39
CA GLU A 222 2.64 -12.41 6.90
C GLU A 222 1.17 -12.02 7.01
N THR A 223 0.39 -12.39 5.99
CA THR A 223 -1.06 -12.21 5.96
C THR A 223 -1.71 -13.59 5.90
N TYR A 224 -2.67 -13.88 6.77
CA TYR A 224 -3.28 -15.21 6.83
C TYR A 224 -4.41 -15.44 5.80
N PHE A 225 -4.82 -14.38 5.09
CA PHE A 225 -5.96 -14.38 4.16
C PHE A 225 -5.62 -13.88 2.74
N SER A 226 -4.37 -13.52 2.50
CA SER A 226 -3.86 -13.16 1.17
C SER A 226 -2.57 -13.93 0.93
N ASP A 227 -2.29 -14.29 -0.31
CA ASP A 227 -0.98 -14.81 -0.71
C ASP A 227 0.07 -13.69 -0.83
N HIS A 228 -0.37 -12.42 -0.79
CA HIS A 228 0.51 -11.28 -0.57
C HIS A 228 0.72 -11.01 0.92
N LYS A 229 1.94 -10.59 1.22
CA LYS A 229 2.40 -10.14 2.52
C LYS A 229 2.25 -8.63 2.59
N ALA A 230 1.81 -8.13 3.75
CA ALA A 230 1.70 -6.70 3.92
C ALA A 230 3.07 -6.06 4.02
N ILE A 231 3.23 -4.88 3.44
CA ILE A 231 4.41 -4.04 3.60
C ILE A 231 4.02 -2.79 4.38
N TRP A 232 4.91 -2.30 5.21
CA TRP A 232 4.65 -1.11 6.01
C TRP A 232 5.86 -0.21 6.14
N ILE A 233 5.59 1.07 6.37
CA ILE A 233 6.58 2.08 6.72
C ILE A 233 6.04 2.92 7.88
N SER A 234 6.93 3.25 8.80
CA SER A 234 6.67 4.02 10.00
C SER A 234 7.63 5.20 10.06
N LEU A 235 7.07 6.37 10.33
CA LEU A 235 7.78 7.64 10.36
C LEU A 235 7.71 8.20 11.77
N SER A 236 8.84 8.52 12.38
CA SER A 236 8.87 9.28 13.63
C SER A 236 8.34 10.69 13.34
N GLN A 237 7.33 11.12 14.12
CA GLN A 237 6.76 12.47 14.02
C GLN A 237 7.70 13.53 14.59
#